data_AF-A0A920J6C8-F1
#
_entry.id   AF-A0A920J6C8-F1
#
_cell.length_a   1.000
_cell.length_b   1.000
_cell.length_c   1.000
_cell.angle_alpha   90.00
_cell.angle_beta   90.00
_cell.angle_gamma   90.00
#
_symmetry.space_group_name_H-M   'P 1'
#
loop_
_entity.id
_entity.type
_entity.pdbx_description
1 polymer ?
#
loop_
_entity_poly.entity_id
_entity_poly.type
_entity_poly.pdbx_seq_one_letter_code
_entity_poly.pdbx_strand_id
1 'polypeptide(L)'
;MFGDGDFNLPEGVRARDYYAKIVQEQMGEKYGHDFTHLSESLTLDSIEYFLFPNAFFFPGLSLPMVYRFRPDPESPDYCYFDLIFMRPRPSDSKVPDPPEVITLDIDESYSIVEGVGPLGKIYDQDTANLAAKNTWF
;
A
#
# COMPACT_ATOMS: atom_id res chain seq x y z
N MET A 1 5.02 0.92 14.55
CA MET A 1 5.28 -0.53 14.45
C MET A 1 4.95 -1.12 15.82
N PHE A 2 4.02 -2.08 15.84
CA PHE A 2 3.39 -2.83 16.94
C PHE A 2 3.86 -2.60 18.40
N GLY A 3 2.88 -2.41 19.29
CA GLY A 3 3.04 -1.96 20.67
C GLY A 3 3.35 -3.04 21.71
N ASP A 4 3.83 -2.55 22.85
CA ASP A 4 4.06 -3.26 24.11
C ASP A 4 2.74 -3.73 24.74
N GLY A 5 2.19 -4.86 24.29
CA GLY A 5 1.03 -5.50 24.90
C GLY A 5 1.14 -7.02 24.92
N ASP A 6 0.74 -7.65 26.01
CA ASP A 6 0.65 -9.11 26.16
C ASP A 6 -0.30 -9.69 25.12
N PHE A 7 0.25 -10.17 24.00
CA PHE A 7 -0.49 -10.84 22.95
C PHE A 7 -0.67 -12.32 23.32
N ASN A 8 -1.84 -12.68 23.85
CA ASN A 8 -2.20 -14.06 24.16
C ASN A 8 -3.02 -14.67 23.01
N LEU A 9 -2.36 -15.48 22.19
CA LEU A 9 -3.02 -16.27 21.14
C LEU A 9 -3.86 -17.40 21.79
N PRO A 10 -5.15 -17.54 21.46
CA PRO A 10 -5.95 -18.65 21.97
C PRO A 10 -5.37 -20.02 21.59
N GLU A 11 -5.48 -20.99 22.48
CA GLU A 11 -4.96 -22.34 22.24
C GLU A 11 -5.59 -22.95 20.97
N GLY A 12 -4.74 -23.54 20.11
CA GLY A 12 -5.16 -24.18 18.86
C GLY A 12 -5.45 -23.23 17.69
N VAL A 13 -5.38 -21.91 17.88
CA VAL A 13 -5.58 -20.92 16.79
C VAL A 13 -4.24 -20.56 16.16
N ARG A 14 -4.21 -20.43 14.82
CA ARG A 14 -3.03 -19.94 14.11
C ARG A 14 -2.90 -18.43 14.27
N ALA A 15 -1.68 -17.95 14.53
CA ALA A 15 -1.40 -16.52 14.68
C ALA A 15 -1.86 -15.69 13.47
N ARG A 16 -1.69 -16.22 12.26
CA ARG A 16 -2.13 -15.58 11.01
C ARG A 16 -3.64 -15.36 10.98
N ASP A 17 -4.41 -16.40 11.27
CA ASP A 17 -5.88 -16.37 11.20
C ASP A 17 -6.43 -15.42 12.28
N TYR A 18 -5.83 -15.44 13.47
CA TYR A 18 -6.18 -14.51 14.55
C TYR A 18 -5.88 -13.05 14.18
N TYR A 19 -4.70 -12.79 13.61
CA TYR A 19 -4.33 -11.43 13.18
C TYR A 19 -5.18 -10.92 12.01
N ALA A 20 -5.55 -11.79 11.06
CA ALA A 20 -6.47 -11.44 9.98
C ALA A 20 -7.82 -10.96 10.52
N LYS A 21 -8.37 -11.65 11.54
CA LYS A 21 -9.61 -11.23 12.20
C LYS A 21 -9.50 -9.85 12.83
N ILE A 22 -8.41 -9.58 13.56
CA ILE A 22 -8.17 -8.24 14.15
C ILE A 22 -8.16 -7.16 13.06
N VAL A 23 -7.47 -7.40 11.94
CA VAL A 23 -7.43 -6.45 10.82
C VAL A 23 -8.82 -6.27 10.20
N GLN A 24 -9.58 -7.35 9.98
CA GLN A 24 -10.94 -7.28 9.45
C GLN A 24 -11.89 -6.49 10.36
N GLU A 25 -11.82 -6.72 11.67
CA GLU A 25 -12.60 -5.99 12.68
C GLU A 25 -12.24 -4.50 12.69
N GLN A 26 -10.94 -4.17 12.78
CA GLN A 26 -10.49 -2.77 12.77
C GLN A 26 -10.88 -2.03 11.49
N MET A 27 -10.73 -2.69 10.34
CA MET A 27 -11.13 -2.11 9.05
C MET A 27 -12.66 -2.00 8.96
N GLY A 28 -13.40 -2.96 9.50
CA GLY A 28 -14.86 -2.94 9.53
C GLY A 28 -15.40 -1.81 10.38
N GLU A 29 -14.83 -1.59 11.57
CA GLU A 29 -15.16 -0.44 12.42
C GLU A 29 -14.82 0.89 11.74
N LYS A 30 -13.66 0.97 11.09
CA LYS A 30 -13.19 2.20 10.45
C LYS A 30 -14.00 2.61 9.22
N TYR A 31 -14.44 1.63 8.43
CA TYR A 31 -15.10 1.87 7.14
C TYR A 31 -16.59 1.50 7.12
N GLY A 32 -17.11 0.91 8.19
CA GLY A 32 -18.53 0.53 8.33
C GLY A 32 -18.95 -0.66 7.46
N HIS A 33 -18.03 -1.57 7.15
CA HIS A 33 -18.31 -2.75 6.33
C HIS A 33 -17.98 -4.05 7.05
N ASP A 34 -18.65 -5.13 6.67
CA ASP A 34 -18.28 -6.48 7.09
C ASP A 34 -17.22 -7.06 6.14
N PHE A 35 -16.00 -7.25 6.64
CA PHE A 35 -14.88 -7.85 5.92
C PHE A 35 -14.58 -9.29 6.33
N THR A 36 -15.38 -9.91 7.20
CA THR A 36 -15.13 -11.26 7.73
C THR A 36 -15.20 -12.36 6.67
N HIS A 37 -15.80 -12.05 5.52
CA HIS A 37 -15.89 -12.94 4.36
C HIS A 37 -14.59 -13.00 3.52
N LEU A 38 -13.64 -12.09 3.76
CA LEU A 38 -12.36 -12.07 3.03
C LEU A 38 -11.41 -13.14 3.58
N SER A 39 -10.61 -13.73 2.69
CA SER A 39 -9.56 -14.67 3.08
C SER A 39 -8.44 -13.95 3.84
N GLU A 40 -7.65 -14.71 4.61
CA GLU A 40 -6.48 -14.19 5.30
C GLU A 40 -5.48 -13.61 4.30
N SER A 41 -5.35 -14.20 3.11
CA SER A 41 -4.47 -13.69 2.06
C SER A 41 -4.91 -12.35 1.49
N LEU A 42 -6.20 -12.17 1.19
CA LEU A 42 -6.70 -10.85 0.77
C LEU A 42 -6.64 -9.83 1.92
N THR A 43 -6.65 -10.27 3.17
CA THR A 43 -6.58 -9.39 4.33
C THR A 43 -5.15 -8.91 4.59
N LEU A 44 -4.18 -9.83 4.52
CA LEU A 44 -2.83 -9.63 5.07
C LEU A 44 -1.71 -9.59 4.03
N ASP A 45 -1.87 -10.26 2.87
CA ASP A 45 -0.78 -10.40 1.91
C ASP A 45 -0.77 -9.25 0.89
N SER A 46 0.42 -8.91 0.42
CA SER A 46 0.61 -8.02 -0.73
C SER A 46 0.60 -8.84 -2.03
N ILE A 47 -0.60 -9.13 -2.53
CA ILE A 47 -0.78 -9.83 -3.81
C ILE A 47 -0.64 -8.81 -4.93
N GLU A 48 0.32 -9.01 -5.83
CA GLU A 48 0.56 -8.10 -6.96
C GLU A 48 -0.09 -8.63 -8.24
N TYR A 49 -0.87 -7.77 -8.90
CA TYR A 49 -1.37 -7.99 -10.25
C TYR A 49 -0.76 -6.96 -11.20
N PHE A 50 0.06 -7.44 -12.15
CA PHE A 50 0.56 -6.60 -13.23
C PHE A 50 -0.45 -6.54 -14.38
N LEU A 51 -0.86 -5.33 -14.73
CA LEU A 51 -1.65 -5.01 -15.91
C LEU A 51 -0.76 -4.24 -16.90
N PHE A 52 -0.36 -4.93 -17.96
CA PHE A 52 0.38 -4.33 -19.05
C PHE A 52 -0.40 -3.14 -19.66
N PRO A 53 0.27 -2.02 -19.99
CA PRO A 53 1.73 -1.84 -19.99
C PRO A 53 2.35 -1.36 -18.69
N ASN A 54 1.59 -0.79 -17.78
CA ASN A 54 2.20 0.14 -16.82
C ASN A 54 1.50 0.28 -15.46
N ALA A 55 0.60 -0.63 -15.11
CA ALA A 55 -0.12 -0.58 -13.84
C ALA A 55 0.08 -1.84 -13.01
N PHE A 56 0.32 -1.69 -11.71
CA PHE A 56 0.38 -2.79 -10.75
C PHE A 56 -0.63 -2.54 -9.64
N PHE A 57 -1.42 -3.56 -9.33
CA PHE A 57 -2.49 -3.47 -8.35
C PHE A 57 -2.21 -4.40 -7.18
N PHE A 58 -2.32 -3.85 -5.97
CA PHE A 58 -2.25 -4.57 -4.71
C PHE A 58 -3.61 -4.46 -4.03
N PRO A 59 -4.52 -5.43 -4.18
CA PRO A 59 -5.91 -5.30 -3.71
C PRO A 59 -6.11 -5.72 -2.26
N GLY A 60 -5.03 -5.86 -1.48
CA GLY A 60 -5.10 -6.30 -0.09
C GLY A 60 -5.85 -5.31 0.81
N LEU A 61 -6.66 -5.80 1.76
CA LEU A 61 -7.48 -4.96 2.63
C LEU A 61 -6.63 -4.04 3.52
N SER A 62 -5.57 -4.59 4.13
CA SER A 62 -4.73 -3.85 5.08
C SER A 62 -3.94 -2.71 4.44
N LEU A 63 -3.54 -2.87 3.17
CA LEU A 63 -2.74 -1.90 2.46
C LEU A 63 -3.00 -1.97 0.93
N PRO A 64 -4.14 -1.44 0.46
CA PRO A 64 -4.45 -1.48 -0.96
C PRO A 64 -3.73 -0.35 -1.70
N MET A 65 -3.00 -0.69 -2.75
CA MET A 65 -2.10 0.23 -3.46
C MET A 65 -2.18 0.05 -4.97
N VAL A 66 -1.85 1.12 -5.69
CA VAL A 66 -1.64 1.10 -7.15
C VAL A 66 -0.31 1.76 -7.47
N TYR A 67 0.51 1.07 -8.25
CA TYR A 67 1.69 1.64 -8.89
C TYR A 67 1.38 1.91 -10.35
N ARG A 68 1.75 3.09 -10.84
CA ARG A 68 1.63 3.42 -12.25
C ARG A 68 2.88 4.09 -12.76
N PHE A 69 3.45 3.54 -13.84
CA PHE A 69 4.61 4.09 -14.51
C PHE A 69 4.17 4.86 -15.75
N ARG A 70 4.39 6.17 -15.80
CA ARG A 70 4.02 7.00 -16.95
C ARG A 70 5.30 7.48 -17.64
N PRO A 71 5.53 7.16 -18.92
CA PRO A 71 6.74 7.62 -19.60
C PRO A 71 6.82 9.15 -19.60
N ASP A 72 8.02 9.68 -19.47
CA ASP A 72 8.25 11.11 -19.67
C ASP A 72 8.14 11.41 -21.18
N PRO A 73 7.39 12.46 -21.58
CA PRO A 73 7.19 12.77 -23.00
C PRO A 73 8.45 13.35 -23.68
N GLU A 74 9.41 13.87 -22.92
CA GLU A 74 10.60 14.54 -23.40
C GLU A 74 11.87 13.69 -23.23
N SER A 75 11.83 12.64 -22.41
CA SER A 75 12.98 11.75 -22.20
C SER A 75 12.61 10.26 -22.13
N PRO A 76 13.30 9.39 -22.89
CA PRO A 76 13.14 7.95 -22.77
C PRO A 76 13.76 7.36 -21.48
N ASP A 77 14.62 8.13 -20.79
CA ASP A 77 15.33 7.66 -19.59
C ASP A 77 14.55 7.91 -18.30
N TYR A 78 13.47 8.69 -18.37
CA TYR A 78 12.65 9.06 -17.22
C TYR A 78 11.20 8.60 -17.36
N CYS A 79 10.58 8.38 -16.21
CA CYS A 79 9.16 8.15 -16.10
C CYS A 79 8.66 8.69 -14.76
N TYR A 80 7.39 9.04 -14.70
CA TYR A 80 6.70 9.31 -13.44
C TYR A 80 6.26 8.00 -12.82
N PHE A 81 6.60 7.81 -11.54
CA PHE A 81 6.11 6.72 -10.73
C PHE A 81 5.01 7.24 -9.80
N ASP A 82 3.76 6.95 -10.13
CA ASP A 82 2.63 7.30 -9.27
C ASP A 82 2.43 6.18 -8.24
N LEU A 83 2.53 6.54 -6.95
CA LEU A 83 2.21 5.69 -5.81
C LEU A 83 0.87 6.12 -5.21
N ILE A 84 -0.17 5.30 -5.37
CA ILE A 84 -1.54 5.63 -4.96
C ILE A 84 -1.98 4.68 -3.85
N PHE A 85 -2.28 5.23 -2.68
CA PHE A 85 -2.89 4.49 -1.57
C PHE A 85 -4.42 4.54 -1.68
N MET A 86 -5.03 3.38 -1.87
CA MET A 86 -6.47 3.23 -1.94
C MET A 86 -7.02 2.94 -0.55
N ARG A 87 -8.32 3.20 -0.35
CA ARG A 87 -9.03 2.89 0.90
C ARG A 87 -10.43 2.39 0.54
N PRO A 88 -11.02 1.46 1.32
CA PRO A 88 -12.43 1.13 1.18
C PRO A 88 -13.28 2.40 1.27
N ARG A 89 -14.30 2.48 0.42
CA ARG A 89 -15.28 3.56 0.49
C ARG A 89 -16.13 3.35 1.76
N PRO A 90 -16.25 4.31 2.68
CA PRO A 90 -17.08 4.12 3.87
C PRO A 90 -18.56 3.93 3.51
N SER A 91 -19.31 3.15 4.30
CA SER A 91 -20.72 2.79 4.03
C SER A 91 -21.70 3.96 4.05
N ASP A 92 -21.44 4.96 4.88
CA ASP A 92 -22.41 5.92 5.40
C ASP A 92 -21.87 7.36 5.46
N SER A 93 -20.59 7.56 5.16
CA SER A 93 -19.99 8.90 5.10
C SER A 93 -19.92 9.47 3.68
N LYS A 94 -19.99 10.80 3.56
CA LYS A 94 -19.61 11.52 2.35
C LYS A 94 -18.18 11.13 1.99
N VAL A 95 -17.99 10.57 0.79
CA VAL A 95 -16.66 10.17 0.31
C VAL A 95 -15.76 11.40 0.37
N PRO A 96 -14.62 11.35 1.10
CA PRO A 96 -13.71 12.48 1.12
C PRO A 96 -13.18 12.75 -0.28
N ASP A 97 -12.96 14.01 -0.60
CA ASP A 97 -12.28 14.38 -1.84
C ASP A 97 -10.88 13.74 -1.86
N PRO A 98 -10.35 13.41 -3.05
CA PRO A 98 -8.99 12.89 -3.14
C PRO A 98 -8.01 13.89 -2.50
N PRO A 99 -6.97 13.39 -1.80
CA PRO A 99 -5.97 14.26 -1.21
C PRO A 99 -5.21 15.02 -2.30
N GLU A 100 -4.57 16.13 -1.91
CA GLU A 100 -3.64 16.82 -2.80
C GLU A 100 -2.50 15.89 -3.22
N VAL A 101 -2.10 16.00 -4.49
CA VAL A 101 -0.98 15.23 -5.03
C VAL A 101 0.32 15.84 -4.53
N ILE A 102 1.15 15.02 -3.91
CA ILE A 102 2.50 15.41 -3.50
C ILE A 102 3.47 14.88 -4.54
N THR A 103 4.12 15.80 -5.24
CA THR A 103 5.17 15.49 -6.22
C THR A 103 6.51 15.51 -5.53
N LEU A 104 7.30 14.44 -5.72
CA LEU A 104 8.66 14.33 -5.23
C LEU A 104 9.61 14.34 -6.43
N ASP A 105 10.74 15.01 -6.27
CA ASP A 105 11.89 14.88 -7.19
C ASP A 105 12.67 13.58 -6.93
N ILE A 106 13.56 13.21 -7.85
CA ILE A 106 14.33 11.95 -7.82
C ILE A 106 15.14 11.76 -6.52
N ASP A 107 15.65 12.86 -5.95
CA ASP A 107 16.49 12.86 -4.76
C ASP A 107 15.67 13.03 -3.46
N GLU A 108 14.36 13.22 -3.56
CA GLU A 108 13.49 13.42 -2.40
C GLU A 108 12.98 12.09 -1.84
N SER A 109 13.10 11.92 -0.53
CA SER A 109 12.66 10.70 0.14
C SER A 109 11.14 10.66 0.28
N TYR A 110 10.52 9.50 0.00
CA TYR A 110 9.09 9.26 0.27
C TYR A 110 8.73 9.41 1.75
N SER A 111 9.72 9.34 2.64
CA SER A 111 9.53 9.50 4.09
C SER A 111 9.14 10.92 4.50
N ILE A 112 9.31 11.92 3.64
CA ILE A 112 8.87 13.30 3.92
C ILE A 112 7.36 13.46 3.76
N VAL A 113 6.70 12.52 3.08
CA VAL A 113 5.26 12.56 2.80
C VAL A 113 4.48 12.02 3.98
N GLU A 114 3.69 12.89 4.61
CA GLU A 114 2.80 12.50 5.69
C GLU A 114 1.78 11.46 5.18
N GLY A 115 1.68 10.32 5.88
CA GLY A 115 0.74 9.24 5.54
C GLY A 115 1.33 8.06 4.79
N VAL A 116 2.55 8.17 4.22
CA VAL A 116 3.29 6.99 3.67
C VAL A 116 3.84 6.12 4.80
N GLY A 117 4.16 6.73 5.94
CA GLY A 117 4.58 6.03 7.15
C GLY A 117 5.88 5.24 6.95
N PRO A 118 6.03 4.04 7.56
CA PRO A 118 7.27 3.28 7.49
C PRO A 118 7.61 2.78 6.09
N LEU A 119 6.64 2.77 5.16
CA LEU A 119 6.85 2.35 3.78
C LEU A 119 7.75 3.31 3.00
N GLY A 120 7.87 4.58 3.43
CA GLY A 120 8.66 5.58 2.71
C GLY A 120 10.10 5.11 2.48
N LYS A 121 10.73 4.53 3.51
CA LYS A 121 12.08 3.98 3.42
C LYS A 121 12.20 2.76 2.50
N ILE A 122 11.11 2.00 2.33
CA ILE A 122 11.08 0.85 1.43
C ILE A 122 11.02 1.37 -0.01
N TYR A 123 10.18 2.37 -0.27
CA TYR A 123 10.10 3.00 -1.59
C TYR A 123 11.39 3.71 -2.01
N ASP A 124 12.08 4.37 -1.08
CA ASP A 124 13.42 4.93 -1.33
C ASP A 124 14.40 3.85 -1.82
N GLN A 125 14.31 2.62 -1.29
CA GLN A 125 15.15 1.51 -1.73
C GLN A 125 14.74 1.00 -3.11
N ASP A 126 13.44 0.90 -3.38
CA ASP A 126 12.92 0.40 -4.66
C ASP A 126 13.24 1.35 -5.81
N THR A 127 13.10 2.67 -5.62
CA THR A 127 13.47 3.66 -6.65
C THR A 127 14.97 3.73 -6.84
N ALA A 128 15.77 3.64 -5.77
CA ALA A 128 17.23 3.52 -5.89
C ALA A 128 17.64 2.29 -6.71
N ASN A 129 16.97 1.15 -6.51
CA ASN A 129 17.20 -0.06 -7.28
C ASN A 129 16.82 0.08 -8.76
N LEU A 130 15.75 0.83 -9.08
CA LEU A 130 15.35 1.12 -10.46
C LEU A 130 16.34 2.07 -11.14
N ALA A 131 16.75 3.15 -10.47
CA ALA A 131 17.76 4.08 -10.97
C ALA A 131 19.10 3.38 -11.23
N ALA A 132 19.52 2.50 -10.32
CA ALA A 132 20.73 1.70 -10.49
C ALA A 132 20.67 0.78 -11.72
N LYS A 133 19.49 0.31 -12.14
CA LYS A 133 19.34 -0.55 -13.33
C LYS A 133 19.46 0.22 -14.64
N ASN A 134 19.09 1.50 -14.66
CA ASN A 134 19.16 2.35 -15.86
C ASN A 134 20.57 2.91 -16.14
N THR A 135 21.52 2.78 -15.19
CA THR A 135 22.89 3.31 -15.31
C THR A 135 23.94 2.28 -15.75
N TRP A 136 23.56 1.04 -16.07
CA TRP A 136 24.47 -0.02 -16.53
C TRP A 136 24.65 -0.12 -18.06
N PHE A 137 24.37 0.95 -18.80
CA PHE A 137 24.73 1.09 -20.22
C PHE A 137 25.66 2.27 -20.46
#